data_AF-A0A9D5URP1-F1
#
_entry.id   AF-A0A9D5URP1-F1
#
_cell.length_a   1.000
_cell.length_b   1.000
_cell.length_c   1.000
_cell.angle_alpha   90.00
_cell.angle_beta   90.00
_cell.angle_gamma   90.00
#
_symmetry.space_group_name_H-M   'P 1'
#
loop_
_entity.id
_entity.type
_entity.pdbx_description
1 polymer ?
#
loop_
_entity_poly.entity_id
_entity_poly.type
_entity_poly.pdbx_seq_one_letter_code
_entity_poly.pdbx_strand_id
1 'polypeptide(L)'
;MYDFSERLKEERKRLGHTQDEMAEIGGIAKSSLCNYEAGKREPSASFFTAIATAGVDVTYVLTGVRSSANGSNQAAQGIVDKDLLAWSISVVEEALIATNRSAPPEKKANIIAAVYALYQNKEETVKDKGLVVQLICAA
;
A
#
# COMPACT_ATOMS: atom_id res chain seq x y z
N MET A 1 10.26 8.21 -28.79
CA MET A 1 10.84 7.88 -27.48
C MET A 1 9.84 6.92 -26.83
N TYR A 2 10.24 5.68 -26.57
CA TYR A 2 9.33 4.67 -26.03
C TYR A 2 9.56 4.54 -24.53
N ASP A 3 8.93 5.44 -23.77
CA ASP A 3 9.13 5.53 -22.33
C ASP A 3 8.74 4.21 -21.62
N PHE A 4 7.83 3.43 -22.19
CA PHE A 4 7.46 2.09 -21.70
C PHE A 4 8.64 1.11 -21.76
N SER A 5 9.29 1.00 -22.91
CA SER A 5 10.38 0.05 -23.15
C SER A 5 11.59 0.32 -22.26
N GLU A 6 11.86 1.60 -22.01
CA GLU A 6 12.91 2.05 -21.09
C GLU A 6 12.56 1.67 -19.65
N ARG A 7 11.33 1.92 -19.19
CA ARG A 7 10.89 1.54 -17.84
C ARG A 7 10.88 0.03 -17.61
N LEU A 8 10.50 -0.76 -18.61
CA LEU A 8 10.59 -2.22 -18.53
C LEU A 8 12.05 -2.67 -18.30
N LYS A 9 12.97 -2.08 -19.04
CA LYS A 9 14.41 -2.34 -18.90
C LYS A 9 14.96 -1.88 -17.56
N GLU A 10 14.49 -0.74 -17.06
CA GLU A 10 14.83 -0.25 -15.72
C GLU A 10 14.37 -1.20 -14.63
N GLU A 11 13.11 -1.66 -14.66
CA GLU A 11 12.58 -2.59 -13.67
C GLU A 11 13.31 -3.93 -13.69
N ARG A 12 13.65 -4.44 -14.88
CA ARG A 12 14.48 -5.64 -14.99
C ARG A 12 15.83 -5.47 -14.31
N LYS A 13 16.51 -4.35 -14.59
CA LYS A 13 17.81 -4.04 -13.99
C LYS A 13 17.70 -3.82 -12.48
N ARG A 14 16.62 -3.18 -12.01
CA ARG A 14 16.35 -2.95 -10.58
C ARG A 14 16.27 -4.27 -9.81
N LEU A 15 15.66 -5.28 -10.41
CA LEU A 15 15.55 -6.62 -9.84
C LEU A 15 16.80 -7.50 -10.05
N GLY A 16 17.81 -7.00 -10.77
CA GLY A 16 19.05 -7.73 -11.03
C GLY A 16 18.93 -8.84 -12.07
N HIS A 17 17.82 -8.92 -12.81
CA HIS A 17 17.60 -9.98 -13.79
C HIS A 17 18.34 -9.73 -15.11
N THR A 18 18.90 -10.80 -15.66
CA THR A 18 19.35 -10.83 -17.05
C THR A 18 18.14 -10.86 -18.00
N GLN A 19 18.36 -10.58 -19.29
CA GLN A 19 17.30 -10.70 -20.30
C GLN A 19 16.82 -12.15 -20.46
N ASP A 20 17.69 -13.13 -20.24
CA ASP A 20 17.30 -14.54 -20.34
C ASP A 20 16.40 -14.93 -19.17
N GLU A 21 16.79 -14.58 -17.93
CA GLU A 21 16.00 -14.86 -16.73
C GLU A 21 14.61 -14.21 -16.77
N MET A 22 14.53 -12.93 -17.16
CA MET A 22 13.22 -12.27 -17.26
C MET A 22 12.36 -12.81 -18.40
N ALA A 23 12.97 -13.26 -19.50
CA ALA A 23 12.23 -13.90 -20.58
C ALA A 23 11.66 -15.26 -20.15
N GLU A 24 12.44 -16.03 -19.38
CA GLU A 24 12.01 -17.30 -18.80
C GLU A 24 10.85 -17.10 -17.82
N ILE A 25 10.96 -16.15 -16.90
CA ILE A 25 9.86 -15.75 -16.00
C ILE A 25 8.63 -15.36 -16.81
N GLY A 26 8.80 -14.58 -17.88
CA GLY A 26 7.73 -14.14 -18.75
C GLY A 26 7.14 -15.23 -19.65
N GLY A 27 7.71 -16.45 -19.68
CA GLY A 27 7.31 -17.53 -20.58
C GLY A 27 7.51 -17.19 -22.06
N ILE A 28 8.48 -16.34 -22.39
CA ILE A 28 8.76 -15.86 -23.75
C ILE A 28 10.21 -16.14 -24.17
N ALA A 29 10.48 -16.05 -25.48
CA ALA A 29 11.85 -16.08 -25.97
C ALA A 29 12.61 -14.79 -25.61
N LYS A 30 13.91 -14.88 -25.37
CA LYS A 30 14.82 -13.72 -25.18
C LYS A 30 14.67 -12.67 -26.28
N SER A 31 14.53 -13.11 -27.53
CA SER A 31 14.35 -12.23 -28.69
C SER A 31 13.08 -11.39 -28.60
N SER A 32 12.01 -11.93 -28.01
CA SER A 32 10.77 -11.19 -27.72
C SER A 32 11.02 -10.09 -26.69
N LEU A 33 11.71 -10.40 -25.59
CA LEU A 33 12.06 -9.41 -24.57
C LEU A 33 12.95 -8.29 -25.14
N CYS A 34 13.95 -8.64 -25.97
CA CYS A 34 14.78 -7.65 -26.67
C CYS A 34 13.96 -6.72 -27.55
N ASN A 35 12.94 -7.24 -28.25
CA ASN A 35 12.04 -6.42 -29.07
C ASN A 35 11.15 -5.51 -28.23
N TYR A 36 10.73 -5.96 -27.04
CA TYR A 36 9.96 -5.15 -26.09
C TYR A 36 10.80 -4.00 -25.52
N GLU A 37 12.02 -4.28 -25.07
CA GLU A 37 12.95 -3.26 -24.56
C GLU A 37 13.46 -2.30 -25.65
N ALA A 38 13.37 -2.69 -26.92
CA ALA A 38 13.72 -1.84 -28.06
C ALA A 38 12.52 -1.05 -28.61
N GLY A 39 11.31 -1.22 -28.05
CA GLY A 39 10.08 -0.57 -28.54
C GLY A 39 9.65 -1.03 -29.94
N LYS A 40 10.11 -2.21 -30.37
CA LYS A 40 9.78 -2.80 -31.67
C LYS A 40 8.47 -3.57 -31.66
N ARG A 41 8.03 -3.99 -30.47
CA ARG A 41 6.81 -4.77 -30.27
C ARG A 41 6.26 -4.51 -28.87
N GLU A 42 4.94 -4.59 -28.73
CA GLU A 42 4.25 -4.50 -27.44
C GLU A 42 4.14 -5.89 -26.77
N PRO A 43 4.31 -5.99 -25.44
CA PRO A 43 4.10 -7.23 -24.71
C PRO A 43 2.62 -7.61 -24.61
N SER A 44 2.35 -8.90 -24.39
CA SER A 44 1.00 -9.38 -24.10
C SER A 44 0.62 -9.17 -22.63
N ALA A 45 -0.68 -9.16 -22.34
CA ALA A 45 -1.19 -9.17 -20.96
C ALA A 45 -0.62 -10.33 -20.12
N SER A 46 -0.45 -11.51 -20.73
CA SER A 46 0.12 -12.70 -20.07
C SER A 46 1.57 -12.50 -19.62
N PHE A 47 2.36 -11.71 -20.36
CA PHE A 47 3.72 -11.38 -19.96
C PHE A 47 3.72 -10.51 -18.71
N PHE A 48 2.85 -9.49 -18.64
CA PHE A 48 2.73 -8.63 -17.46
C PHE A 48 2.31 -9.41 -16.21
N THR A 49 1.36 -10.34 -16.35
CA THR A 49 0.96 -11.19 -15.21
C THR A 49 2.10 -12.05 -14.69
N ALA A 50 2.95 -12.56 -15.58
CA ALA A 50 4.06 -13.40 -15.20
C ALA A 50 5.16 -12.60 -14.49
N ILE A 51 5.59 -11.46 -15.07
CA ILE A 51 6.65 -10.65 -14.45
C ILE A 51 6.21 -9.93 -13.17
N ALA A 52 4.90 -9.67 -12.99
CA ALA A 52 4.36 -9.14 -11.74
C ALA A 52 4.66 -10.06 -10.55
N THR A 53 4.59 -11.38 -10.75
CA THR A 53 4.94 -12.37 -9.71
C THR A 53 6.42 -12.39 -9.36
N ALA A 54 7.28 -11.89 -10.26
CA ALA A 54 8.71 -11.70 -10.02
C ALA A 54 9.05 -10.34 -9.39
N GLY A 55 8.05 -9.55 -8.99
CA GLY A 55 8.26 -8.28 -8.29
C GLY A 55 8.52 -7.08 -9.20
N VAL A 56 8.23 -7.20 -10.50
CA VAL A 56 8.21 -6.05 -11.42
C VAL A 56 7.03 -5.15 -11.07
N ASP A 57 7.28 -3.84 -10.94
CA ASP A 57 6.22 -2.84 -10.78
C ASP A 57 5.53 -2.57 -12.12
N VAL A 58 4.54 -3.41 -12.47
CA VAL A 58 3.80 -3.28 -13.74
C VAL A 58 3.11 -1.92 -13.87
N THR A 59 2.64 -1.34 -12.77
CA THR A 59 2.03 0.00 -12.76
C THR A 59 3.04 1.04 -13.21
N TYR A 60 4.27 1.00 -12.68
CA TYR A 60 5.33 1.88 -13.12
C TYR A 60 5.68 1.69 -14.59
N VAL A 61 5.82 0.44 -15.04
CA VAL A 61 6.16 0.16 -16.44
C VAL A 61 5.12 0.78 -17.38
N LEU A 62 3.82 0.62 -17.09
CA LEU A 62 2.74 1.13 -17.93
C LEU A 62 2.54 2.65 -17.80
N THR A 63 2.56 3.20 -16.59
CA THR A 63 2.11 4.58 -16.32
C THR A 63 3.25 5.58 -16.14
N GLY A 64 4.47 5.12 -15.87
CA GLY A 64 5.60 5.97 -15.50
C GLY A 64 5.57 6.48 -14.06
N VAL A 65 4.50 6.22 -13.30
CA VAL A 65 4.41 6.57 -11.88
C VAL A 65 4.90 5.38 -11.07
N ARG A 66 6.02 5.54 -10.35
CA ARG A 66 6.49 4.48 -9.46
C ARG A 66 5.45 4.27 -8.37
N SER A 67 5.03 3.02 -8.19
CA SER A 67 4.32 2.66 -6.98
C SER A 67 5.31 2.90 -5.85
N SER A 68 5.06 3.90 -4.99
CA SER A 68 5.88 4.11 -3.78
C SER A 68 6.03 2.74 -3.11
N ALA A 69 7.28 2.28 -3.05
CA ALA A 69 7.67 0.90 -2.79
C ALA A 69 6.71 0.18 -1.84
N ASN A 70 5.90 -0.73 -2.39
CA ASN A 70 5.16 -1.74 -1.63
C ASN A 70 4.96 -2.98 -2.53
N GLY A 71 6.07 -3.47 -3.09
CA GLY A 71 6.18 -4.83 -3.61
C GLY A 71 6.73 -5.74 -2.51
N SER A 72 5.95 -6.77 -2.18
CA SER A 72 6.26 -7.92 -1.30
C SER A 72 6.60 -7.61 0.17
N ASN A 73 5.55 -7.37 0.95
CA ASN A 73 5.32 -8.18 2.14
C ASN A 73 3.81 -8.47 2.26
N GLN A 74 3.40 -9.69 1.93
CA GLN A 74 2.34 -10.36 2.70
C GLN A 74 2.91 -10.68 4.09
N ALA A 75 3.21 -9.61 4.81
CA ALA A 75 3.16 -9.50 6.24
C ALA A 75 2.28 -8.27 6.43
N ALA A 76 1.00 -8.50 6.72
CA ALA A 76 0.16 -7.48 7.33
C ALA A 76 0.77 -7.13 8.70
N GLN A 77 1.83 -6.32 8.70
CA GLN A 77 2.42 -5.70 9.88
C GLN A 77 2.76 -4.25 9.58
N GLY A 78 1.79 -3.38 9.91
CA GLY A 78 2.11 -2.26 10.79
C GLY A 78 2.77 -1.03 10.18
N ILE A 79 2.22 -0.46 9.10
CA ILE A 79 2.17 1.01 9.08
C ILE A 79 0.98 1.39 9.95
N VAL A 80 1.20 1.41 11.26
CA VAL A 80 0.27 2.06 12.17
C VAL A 80 0.38 3.54 11.86
N ASP A 81 -0.66 4.11 11.27
CA ASP A 81 -0.83 5.56 11.18
C ASP A 81 -0.70 6.14 12.60
N LYS A 82 0.49 6.67 12.89
CA LYS A 82 0.87 7.15 14.21
C LYS A 82 0.03 8.34 14.62
N ASP A 83 -0.33 9.17 13.66
CA ASP A 83 -1.12 10.38 13.89
C ASP A 83 -2.56 10.03 14.20
N LEU A 84 -3.13 9.06 13.48
CA LEU A 84 -4.45 8.52 13.77
C LEU A 84 -4.50 7.80 15.12
N LEU A 85 -3.45 7.05 15.49
CA LEU A 85 -3.38 6.38 16.79
C LEU A 85 -3.29 7.40 17.92
N ALA A 86 -2.42 8.41 17.80
CA ALA A 86 -2.29 9.48 18.77
C ALA A 86 -3.62 10.24 18.94
N TRP A 87 -4.30 10.53 17.84
CA TRP A 87 -5.62 11.16 17.86
C TRP A 87 -6.66 10.28 18.58
N SER A 88 -6.70 8.99 18.27
CA SER A 88 -7.64 8.04 18.89
C SER A 88 -7.45 7.95 20.40
N ILE A 89 -6.20 7.97 20.87
CA ILE A 89 -5.87 8.00 22.30
C ILE A 89 -6.39 9.31 22.94
N SER A 90 -6.09 10.46 22.34
CA SER A 90 -6.51 11.77 22.85
C SER A 90 -8.02 11.86 23.02
N VAL A 91 -8.76 11.43 21.99
CA VAL A 91 -10.23 11.50 21.98
C VAL A 91 -10.85 10.61 23.06
N VAL A 92 -10.31 9.41 23.26
CA VAL A 92 -10.80 8.49 24.30
C VAL A 92 -10.49 9.04 25.70
N GLU A 93 -9.30 9.57 25.95
CA GLU A 93 -8.95 10.16 27.24
C GLU A 93 -9.78 11.44 27.52
N GLU A 94 -9.98 12.30 26.53
CA GLU A 94 -10.87 13.47 26.65
C GLU A 94 -12.31 13.05 27.03
N ALA A 95 -12.85 12.00 26.41
CA ALA A 95 -14.18 11.49 26.72
C ALA A 95 -14.28 10.92 28.15
N LEU A 96 -13.26 10.19 28.60
CA LEU A 96 -13.20 9.63 29.95
C LEU A 96 -13.10 10.73 31.01
N ILE A 97 -12.29 11.76 30.77
CA ILE A 97 -12.18 12.93 31.66
C ILE A 97 -13.50 13.70 31.72
N ALA A 98 -14.12 13.97 30.57
CA ALA A 98 -15.39 14.72 30.49
C ALA A 98 -16.54 14.02 31.21
N THR A 99 -16.52 12.68 31.26
CA THR A 99 -17.54 11.88 31.96
C THR A 99 -17.17 11.55 33.41
N ASN A 100 -16.00 11.97 33.89
CA ASN A 100 -15.42 11.60 35.18
C ASN A 100 -15.40 10.06 35.39
N ARG A 101 -15.13 9.32 34.30
CA ARG A 101 -15.05 7.85 34.29
C ARG A 101 -13.61 7.42 34.09
N SER A 102 -13.26 6.27 34.66
CA SER A 102 -11.98 5.61 34.41
C SER A 102 -12.24 4.20 33.89
N ALA A 103 -11.51 3.82 32.85
CA ALA A 103 -11.58 2.49 32.26
C ALA A 103 -10.30 1.70 32.57
N PRO A 104 -10.39 0.39 32.89
CA PRO A 104 -9.23 -0.48 32.97
C PRO A 104 -8.41 -0.47 31.67
N PRO A 105 -7.09 -0.72 31.73
CA PRO A 105 -6.21 -0.66 30.56
C PRO A 105 -6.70 -1.46 29.35
N GLU A 106 -7.22 -2.68 29.59
CA GLU A 106 -7.78 -3.54 28.54
C GLU A 106 -8.99 -2.91 27.85
N LYS A 107 -9.92 -2.35 28.62
CA LYS A 107 -11.11 -1.67 28.05
C LYS A 107 -10.72 -0.41 27.28
N LYS A 108 -9.74 0.36 27.78
CA LYS A 108 -9.20 1.51 27.04
C LYS A 108 -8.62 1.08 25.70
N ALA A 109 -7.79 0.03 25.68
CA ALA A 109 -7.20 -0.49 24.45
C ALA A 109 -8.26 -0.89 23.43
N ASN A 110 -9.34 -1.55 23.86
CA ASN A 110 -10.45 -1.94 22.99
C ASN A 110 -11.17 -0.74 22.38
N ILE A 111 -11.45 0.30 23.17
CA ILE A 111 -12.12 1.51 22.67
C ILE A 111 -11.20 2.24 21.68
N ILE A 112 -9.91 2.38 22.01
CA ILE A 112 -8.92 3.03 21.14
C ILE A 112 -8.78 2.27 19.81
N ALA A 113 -8.74 0.93 19.85
CA ALA A 113 -8.70 0.09 18.66
C ALA A 113 -9.96 0.25 17.79
N ALA A 114 -11.13 0.32 18.42
CA ALA A 114 -12.40 0.55 17.71
C ALA A 114 -12.42 1.93 17.03
N VAL A 115 -12.01 2.98 17.74
CA VAL A 115 -11.91 4.34 17.17
C VAL A 115 -10.90 4.37 16.03
N TYR A 116 -9.73 3.77 16.22
CA TYR A 116 -8.70 3.70 15.18
C TYR A 116 -9.21 3.02 13.91
N ALA A 117 -9.85 1.85 14.04
CA ALA A 117 -10.39 1.09 12.91
C ALA A 117 -11.50 1.85 12.16
N LEU A 118 -12.35 2.60 12.87
CA LEU A 118 -13.43 3.40 12.26
C LEU A 118 -12.93 4.55 11.38
N TYR A 119 -11.71 5.01 11.61
CA TYR A 119 -11.14 6.19 10.95
C TYR A 119 -9.93 5.86 10.05
N GLN A 120 -9.51 4.59 9.96
CA GLN A 120 -8.37 4.13 9.16
C GLN A 120 -8.49 4.45 7.66
N ASN A 121 -9.71 4.66 7.16
CA ASN A 121 -9.99 4.95 5.74
C ASN A 121 -10.81 6.25 5.53
N LYS A 122 -10.98 7.07 6.57
CA LYS A 122 -11.76 8.32 6.46
C LYS A 122 -10.84 9.50 6.16
N GLU A 123 -11.28 10.35 5.23
CA GLU A 123 -10.60 11.62 4.95
C GLU A 123 -10.51 12.49 6.21
N GLU A 124 -9.41 13.26 6.33
CA GLU A 124 -9.08 14.10 7.48
C GLU A 124 -10.20 15.08 7.87
N THR A 125 -11.00 15.51 6.89
CA THR A 125 -12.15 16.41 7.02
C THR A 125 -13.34 15.80 7.79
N VAL A 126 -13.34 14.48 7.99
CA VAL A 126 -14.43 13.73 8.67
C VAL A 126 -14.07 13.37 10.12
N LYS A 127 -12.88 13.74 10.61
CA LYS A 127 -12.41 13.50 11.99
C LYS A 127 -13.10 14.45 12.99
N ASP A 128 -14.40 14.27 13.19
CA ASP A 128 -15.18 15.02 14.20
C ASP A 128 -14.97 14.43 15.59
N LYS A 129 -14.20 15.15 16.42
CA LYS A 129 -13.95 14.78 17.83
C LYS A 129 -15.24 14.75 18.66
N GLY A 130 -16.18 15.66 18.39
CA GLY A 130 -17.42 15.78 19.17
C GLY A 130 -18.34 14.57 19.01
N LEU A 131 -18.44 14.04 17.80
CA LEU A 131 -19.23 12.84 17.50
C LEU A 131 -18.69 11.61 18.23
N VAL A 132 -17.36 11.43 18.27
CA VAL A 132 -16.74 10.27 18.94
C VAL A 132 -16.92 10.34 20.45
N VAL A 133 -16.75 11.52 21.05
CA VAL A 133 -17.03 11.72 22.49
C VAL A 133 -18.49 11.39 22.78
N GLN A 134 -19.44 11.84 21.97
CA GLN A 134 -20.87 11.50 22.16
C GLN A 134 -21.15 10.00 22.05
N LEU A 135 -20.54 9.31 21.08
CA LEU A 135 -20.69 7.86 20.92
C LEU A 135 -20.14 7.08 22.13
N ILE A 136 -19.01 7.51 22.69
CA ILE A 136 -18.43 6.90 23.89
C ILE A 136 -19.29 7.20 25.13
N CYS A 137 -19.87 8.40 25.22
CA CYS A 137 -20.76 8.79 26.32
C CYS A 137 -22.11 8.08 26.28
N ALA A 138 -22.58 7.67 25.09
CA ALA A 138 -23.86 6.99 24.90
C ALA A 138 -23.80 5.47 25.17
N ALA A 139 -22.59 4.90 25.31
CA ALA A 139 -22.34 3.50 25.65
C ALA A 139 -22.12 3.30 27.17
#